data_AF-A0A497T3Q7-F1
#
_entry.id   AF-A0A497T3Q7-F1
#
_cell.length_a   1.000
_cell.length_b   1.000
_cell.length_c   1.000
_cell.angle_alpha   90.00
_cell.angle_beta   90.00
_cell.angle_gamma   90.00
#
_symmetry.space_group_name_H-M   'P 1'
#
loop_
_entity.id
_entity.type
_entity.pdbx_description
1 polymer ?
#
loop_
_entity_poly.entity_id
_entity_poly.type
_entity_poly.pdbx_seq_one_letter_code
_entity_poly.pdbx_strand_id
1 'polypeptide(L)'
;MEKNTLIALGIVFVVVFVLLVLFNPFIPRAGPVDIKNFRLLCQEFGKKTCDTEAKLPDYWEKSSEVIENGKSVKKSCADVLKCKSCNECGFW
;
A
#
# COMPACT_ATOMS: atom_id res chain seq x y z
N MET A 1 -45.98 7.19 14.00
CA MET A 1 -44.57 7.11 14.48
C MET A 1 -44.00 8.51 14.46
N GLU A 2 -43.45 8.97 15.59
CA GLU A 2 -42.88 10.31 15.71
C GLU A 2 -41.65 10.47 14.80
N LYS A 3 -41.52 11.66 14.19
CA LYS A 3 -40.41 12.03 13.29
C LYS A 3 -39.03 11.77 13.94
N ASN A 4 -38.97 11.88 15.26
CA ASN A 4 -37.78 11.67 16.08
C ASN A 4 -37.36 10.20 16.13
N THR A 5 -38.32 9.26 16.14
CA THR A 5 -38.06 7.82 16.14
C THR A 5 -37.44 7.37 14.82
N LEU A 6 -37.86 7.96 13.70
CA LEU A 6 -37.33 7.63 12.37
C LEU A 6 -35.87 8.11 12.21
N ILE A 7 -35.57 9.31 12.73
CA ILE A 7 -34.22 9.88 12.72
C ILE A 7 -33.28 9.05 13.60
N ALA A 8 -33.74 8.65 14.79
CA ALA A 8 -32.96 7.80 15.69
C ALA A 8 -32.60 6.46 15.04
N LEU A 9 -33.55 5.79 14.37
CA LEU A 9 -33.30 4.56 13.63
C LEU A 9 -32.29 4.74 12.49
N GLY A 10 -32.39 5.85 11.75
CA GLY A 10 -31.43 6.17 10.69
C GLY A 10 -30.01 6.36 11.22
N ILE A 11 -29.84 7.08 12.33
CA ILE A 11 -28.52 7.29 12.97
C ILE A 11 -27.94 5.96 13.45
N VAL A 12 -28.75 5.13 14.11
CA VAL A 12 -28.29 3.81 14.59
C VAL A 12 -27.82 2.94 13.41
N PHE A 13 -28.55 2.94 12.29
CA PHE A 13 -28.16 2.20 11.10
C PHE A 13 -26.83 2.68 10.52
N VAL A 14 -26.63 3.99 10.41
CA VAL A 14 -25.37 4.57 9.90
C VAL A 14 -24.19 4.23 10.82
N VAL A 15 -24.37 4.33 12.14
CA VAL A 15 -23.31 4.00 13.11
C VAL A 15 -22.93 2.52 13.03
N VAL A 16 -23.92 1.61 12.95
CA VAL A 16 -23.67 0.17 12.79
C VAL A 16 -22.97 -0.11 11.46
N PHE A 17 -23.36 0.55 10.37
CA PHE A 17 -22.72 0.37 9.06
C PHE A 17 -21.25 0.83 9.07
N VAL A 18 -20.95 1.99 9.67
CA VAL A 18 -19.57 2.49 9.80
C VAL A 18 -18.73 1.55 10.66
N LEU A 19 -19.28 1.04 11.76
CA LEU A 19 -18.59 0.05 12.59
C LEU A 19 -18.34 -1.26 11.83
N LEU A 20 -19.33 -1.75 11.08
CA LEU A 20 -19.17 -2.94 10.25
C LEU A 20 -18.06 -2.76 9.21
N VAL A 21 -17.95 -1.59 8.59
CA VAL A 21 -16.87 -1.29 7.63
C VAL A 21 -15.51 -1.17 8.33
N LEU A 22 -15.41 -0.47 9.46
CA LEU A 22 -14.15 -0.27 10.18
C LEU A 22 -13.58 -1.54 10.82
N PHE A 23 -14.47 -2.42 11.28
CA PHE A 23 -14.14 -3.70 11.92
C PHE A 23 -14.27 -4.90 10.98
N ASN A 24 -14.54 -4.68 9.69
CA ASN A 24 -14.60 -5.78 8.73
C ASN A 24 -13.20 -6.42 8.60
N PRO A 25 -13.00 -7.67 9.05
CA PRO A 25 -11.72 -8.35 8.87
C PRO A 25 -11.39 -8.63 7.40
N PHE A 26 -12.38 -8.52 6.50
CA PHE A 26 -12.22 -8.71 5.06
C PHE A 26 -11.78 -7.46 4.30
N ILE A 27 -11.76 -6.28 4.93
CA ILE A 27 -11.12 -5.12 4.31
C ILE A 27 -9.62 -5.30 4.58
N PRO A 28 -8.79 -5.58 3.56
CA PRO A 28 -7.35 -5.60 3.76
C PRO A 28 -6.98 -4.18 4.18
N ARG A 29 -6.83 -3.95 5.48
CA ARG A 29 -6.02 -2.84 5.96
C ARG A 29 -4.70 -3.03 5.24
N ALA A 30 -4.34 -2.07 4.41
CA ALA A 30 -3.01 -1.95 3.85
C ALA A 30 -2.09 -1.82 5.06
N GLY A 31 -1.73 -2.98 5.62
CA GLY A 31 -0.83 -3.09 6.73
C GLY A 31 0.48 -2.48 6.28
N PRO A 32 1.21 -1.84 7.20
CA PRO A 32 2.42 -1.18 6.82
C PRO A 32 3.39 -2.26 6.31
N VAL A 33 3.84 -2.11 5.06
CA VAL A 33 4.57 -3.15 4.36
C VAL A 33 5.97 -3.24 4.97
N ASP A 34 6.33 -4.41 5.48
CA ASP A 34 7.68 -4.66 5.99
C ASP A 34 8.72 -4.42 4.88
N ILE A 35 9.87 -3.85 5.23
CA ILE A 35 10.92 -3.53 4.25
C ILE A 35 11.36 -4.74 3.41
N LYS A 36 11.29 -5.97 3.95
CA LYS A 36 11.58 -7.19 3.19
C LYS A 36 10.54 -7.46 2.10
N ASN A 37 9.26 -7.32 2.43
CA ASN A 37 8.17 -7.46 1.47
C ASN A 37 8.17 -6.31 0.46
N PHE A 38 8.49 -5.09 0.90
CA PHE A 38 8.62 -3.95 0.01
C PHE A 38 9.73 -4.15 -1.01
N ARG A 39 10.89 -4.68 -0.58
CA ARG A 39 11.98 -5.07 -1.50
C ARG A 39 11.52 -6.08 -2.54
N LEU A 40 10.81 -7.13 -2.14
CA LEU A 40 10.29 -8.16 -3.06
C LEU A 40 9.32 -7.55 -4.08
N LEU A 41 8.40 -6.68 -3.63
CA LEU A 41 7.49 -5.96 -4.52
C LEU A 41 8.26 -5.12 -5.54
N CYS A 42 9.28 -4.36 -5.10
CA CYS A 42 10.12 -3.58 -6.00
C CYS A 42 10.87 -4.47 -7.02
N GLN A 43 11.30 -5.68 -6.64
CA GLN A 43 11.95 -6.61 -7.57
C GLN A 43 10.95 -7.18 -8.59
N GLU A 44 9.76 -7.59 -8.14
CA GLU A 44 8.75 -8.19 -9.02
C GLU A 44 8.20 -7.17 -10.02
N PHE A 45 7.91 -5.95 -9.55
CA PHE A 45 7.60 -4.82 -10.43
C PHE A 45 8.78 -4.54 -11.36
N GLY A 46 10.00 -4.54 -10.84
CA GLY A 46 11.25 -4.28 -11.60
C GLY A 46 11.35 -5.16 -12.81
N LYS A 47 11.26 -6.45 -12.56
CA LYS A 47 11.26 -7.46 -13.63
C LYS A 47 10.15 -7.21 -14.64
N LYS A 48 8.90 -7.03 -14.19
CA LYS A 48 7.75 -6.84 -15.08
C LYS A 48 7.83 -5.56 -15.92
N THR A 49 8.28 -4.45 -15.34
CA THR A 49 8.45 -3.21 -16.08
C THR A 49 9.65 -3.29 -17.01
N CYS A 50 10.77 -3.86 -16.58
CA CYS A 50 11.94 -4.03 -17.42
C CYS A 50 11.72 -4.99 -18.60
N ASP A 51 10.82 -5.96 -18.46
CA ASP A 51 10.33 -6.80 -19.56
C ASP A 51 9.58 -5.97 -20.65
N THR A 52 9.02 -4.82 -20.28
CA THR A 52 8.19 -3.99 -21.18
C THR A 52 8.90 -2.70 -21.61
N GLU A 53 9.81 -2.16 -20.79
CA GLU A 53 10.50 -0.88 -20.95
C GLU A 53 11.98 -1.02 -20.55
N ALA A 54 12.93 -0.47 -21.32
CA ALA A 54 14.36 -0.59 -21.00
C ALA A 54 14.83 0.27 -19.79
N LYS A 55 13.95 1.09 -19.21
CA LYS A 55 14.26 2.03 -18.12
C LYS A 55 13.32 1.78 -16.94
N LEU A 56 13.82 2.00 -15.72
CA LEU A 56 12.97 2.05 -14.53
C LEU A 56 11.99 3.23 -14.62
N PRO A 57 10.71 3.04 -14.30
CA PRO A 57 9.69 4.09 -14.41
C PRO A 57 9.78 5.07 -13.24
N ASP A 58 9.35 6.32 -13.44
CA ASP A 58 9.48 7.42 -12.46
C ASP A 58 8.90 7.13 -11.07
N TYR A 59 7.91 6.24 -10.98
CA TYR A 59 7.35 5.88 -9.67
C TYR A 59 8.31 5.07 -8.80
N TRP A 60 9.44 4.58 -9.33
CA TRP A 60 10.50 3.95 -8.52
C TRP A 60 11.14 4.89 -7.51
N GLU A 61 11.18 6.19 -7.84
CA GLU A 61 11.71 7.25 -6.99
C GLU A 61 10.68 7.74 -5.97
N LYS A 62 9.40 7.39 -6.14
CA LYS A 62 8.36 7.73 -5.15
C LYS A 62 8.58 6.91 -3.87
N SER A 63 8.78 7.63 -2.78
CA SER A 63 8.92 7.04 -1.45
C SER A 63 7.58 6.51 -0.94
N SER A 64 7.56 5.25 -0.50
CA SER A 64 6.44 4.63 0.21
C SER A 64 6.79 4.46 1.69
N GLU A 65 5.78 4.46 2.56
CA GLU A 65 5.97 4.13 3.97
C GLU A 65 6.15 2.63 4.14
N VAL A 66 7.26 2.25 4.77
CA VAL A 66 7.62 0.86 5.05
C VAL A 66 7.99 0.70 6.52
N ILE A 67 7.75 -0.47 7.10
CA ILE A 67 8.22 -0.79 8.45
C ILE A 67 9.66 -1.28 8.37
N GLU A 68 10.56 -0.58 9.03
CA GLU A 68 11.94 -1.01 9.26
C GLU A 68 12.20 -1.00 10.77
N ASN A 69 12.57 -2.15 11.34
CA ASN A 69 12.84 -2.31 12.77
C ASN A 69 11.70 -1.80 13.68
N GLY A 70 10.44 -2.01 13.26
CA GLY A 70 9.24 -1.58 14.00
C GLY A 70 8.92 -0.08 13.92
N LYS A 71 9.63 0.69 13.08
CA LYS A 71 9.35 2.10 12.81
C LYS A 71 8.90 2.31 11.37
N SER A 72 7.90 3.18 11.14
CA SER A 72 7.54 3.62 9.79
C SER A 72 8.63 4.56 9.26
N VAL A 73 9.22 4.20 8.12
CA VAL A 73 10.21 5.02 7.40
C VAL A 73 9.78 5.15 5.95
N LYS A 74 10.04 6.31 5.35
CA LYS A 74 9.80 6.52 3.92
C LYS A 74 10.99 5.99 3.11
N LYS A 75 10.75 5.03 2.22
CA LYS A 75 11.76 4.44 1.35
C LYS A 75 11.23 4.34 -0.08
N SER A 76 12.07 4.69 -1.06
CA SER A 76 11.78 4.46 -2.47
C SER A 76 12.28 3.07 -2.91
N CYS A 77 11.81 2.56 -4.04
CA CYS A 77 12.36 1.32 -4.58
C CYS A 77 13.82 1.50 -5.02
N ALA A 78 14.20 2.71 -5.47
CA ALA A 78 15.59 3.06 -5.77
C ALA A 78 16.50 2.99 -4.52
N ASP A 79 16.03 3.48 -3.37
CA ASP A 79 16.76 3.40 -2.08
C ASP A 79 16.97 1.96 -1.60
N VAL A 80 15.96 1.10 -1.78
CA VAL A 80 15.94 -0.26 -1.22
C VAL A 80 16.72 -1.25 -2.10
N LEU A 81 16.66 -1.06 -3.42
CA LEU A 81 17.37 -1.89 -4.39
C LEU A 81 18.78 -1.36 -4.69
N LYS A 82 19.05 -0.07 -4.43
CA LYS A 82 20.34 0.61 -4.69
C LYS A 82 20.81 0.50 -6.14
N CYS A 83 19.90 0.51 -7.10
CA CYS A 83 20.19 0.44 -8.54
C CYS A 83 19.45 1.55 -9.29
N LYS A 84 20.00 2.00 -10.43
CA LYS A 84 19.44 3.12 -11.22
C LYS A 84 18.92 2.69 -12.60
N SER A 85 19.13 1.44 -12.98
CA SER A 85 18.73 0.89 -14.27
C SER A 85 18.37 -0.59 -14.18
N CYS A 86 17.54 -1.07 -15.10
CA CYS A 86 17.15 -2.48 -15.21
C CYS A 86 18.36 -3.44 -15.23
N ASN A 87 19.42 -3.01 -15.93
CA ASN A 87 20.66 -3.78 -16.06
C ASN A 87 21.46 -3.82 -14.74
N GLU A 88 21.59 -2.70 -14.03
CA GLU A 88 22.23 -2.68 -12.70
C GLU A 88 21.44 -3.49 -11.66
N CYS A 89 20.12 -3.55 -11.79
CA CYS A 89 19.28 -4.34 -10.90
C CYS A 89 19.27 -5.84 -11.24
N GLY A 90 19.89 -6.27 -12.36
CA GLY A 90 19.91 -7.66 -12.82
C GLY A 90 18.54 -8.18 -13.28
N PHE A 91 17.69 -7.29 -13.81
CA PHE A 91 16.38 -7.67 -14.34
C PHE A 91 16.43 -8.10 -15.82
N TRP A 92 17.59 -7.98 -16.47
CA TRP A 92 17.87 -8.32 -17.87
C TRP A 92 18.99 -9.36 -17.98
#